data_AF-A0A939FWC7-F1
#
_entry.id   AF-A0A939FWC7-F1
#
_cell.length_a   1.000
_cell.length_b   1.000
_cell.length_c   1.000
_cell.angle_alpha   90.00
_cell.angle_beta   90.00
_cell.angle_gamma   90.00
#
_symmetry.space_group_name_H-M   'P 1'
#
loop_
_entity.id
_entity.type
_entity.pdbx_description
1 polymer ?
#
loop_
_entity_poly.entity_id
_entity_poly.type
_entity_poly.pdbx_seq_one_letter_code
_entity_poly.pdbx_strand_id
1 'polypeptide(L)'
;MHGRLGGLMAAVVLAVSPVAYARDFQAVPSAPITSIIDLSVAYNTETDLSFRRGLQIRLAWTGDYAGPFSGMIAAPTLRAIRDFQARNGMHADGVITEPMLQKLVAMSDDAQSGLQVTMVDDRATGERLAVPLGSVRDMGPTEVGNLWRSDDNGVEIESVRIADTGQTFDGLYAVLSDATNKRSVLGAQKAQDWFTVSGMEAGRHYFMRFSAQGADLRGFSVSYTDAYEDKLAPFVTVASNLFEPFVNEPSAPLVADARPNPFSSMLARRRNAADGEARYAMADKGRGGRASNLFELPSDSRGQTPVYDNMQAIAPQPGTPAFDMAGSGFVIAKGWLLTNAHVVRGCKKVEVGNKMMASDVTIDEAHDLALIHVAAELGKPLTISVGKPRLGEDVLALGFPLRSILADSLNVTRGNVSSLLGLMNDPRYLQISAPVQPGNSGGPLVDLAGRVVGVVTAKLDAVAVADATGDIPQSINFAIRPDTVSTFLRDHHIAFEAADPKAALESVPDATAKVKDAVYPVVCVD
;
A
#
# COMPACT_ATOMS: atom_id res chain seq x y z
N MET A 1 -27.47 38.86 -80.13
CA MET A 1 -26.02 38.88 -79.80
C MET A 1 -25.68 37.50 -79.22
N HIS A 2 -24.75 36.72 -79.76
CA HIS A 2 -23.28 36.84 -79.62
C HIS A 2 -22.84 36.85 -78.15
N GLY A 3 -22.03 35.94 -77.58
CA GLY A 3 -21.33 34.69 -78.00
C GLY A 3 -20.55 34.14 -76.76
N ARG A 4 -19.88 32.97 -76.65
CA ARG A 4 -19.43 31.83 -77.50
C ARG A 4 -19.45 30.55 -76.60
N LEU A 5 -19.73 29.33 -77.05
CA LEU A 5 -18.99 28.35 -77.89
C LEU A 5 -17.83 27.59 -77.19
N GLY A 6 -17.94 26.25 -77.07
CA GLY A 6 -16.88 25.29 -76.69
C GLY A 6 -16.99 24.69 -75.26
N GLY A 7 -16.75 23.39 -75.02
CA GLY A 7 -16.58 22.29 -75.98
C GLY A 7 -16.09 20.93 -75.41
N LEU A 8 -16.91 19.89 -75.63
CA LEU A 8 -16.55 18.46 -75.79
C LEU A 8 -16.12 17.56 -74.58
N MET A 9 -16.34 16.26 -74.82
CA MET A 9 -15.86 15.03 -74.15
C MET A 9 -16.41 14.65 -72.76
N ALA A 10 -17.06 13.47 -72.75
CA ALA A 10 -17.37 12.70 -71.55
C ALA A 10 -16.36 11.56 -71.39
N ALA A 11 -16.05 11.19 -70.14
CA ALA A 11 -15.33 9.98 -69.79
C ALA A 11 -16.07 9.27 -68.65
N VAL A 12 -16.50 8.03 -68.87
CA VAL A 12 -17.18 7.22 -67.85
C VAL A 12 -16.13 6.55 -66.97
N VAL A 13 -16.17 6.83 -65.66
CA VAL A 13 -15.37 6.13 -64.66
C VAL A 13 -16.31 5.36 -63.73
N LEU A 14 -16.19 4.04 -63.75
CA LEU A 14 -16.94 3.14 -62.86
C LEU A 14 -16.29 3.15 -61.47
N ALA A 15 -16.86 3.94 -60.55
CA ALA A 15 -16.48 3.90 -59.14
C ALA A 15 -17.21 2.74 -58.42
N VAL A 16 -16.47 1.68 -58.11
CA VAL A 16 -16.99 0.58 -57.27
C VAL A 16 -17.03 1.05 -55.82
N SER A 17 -18.22 1.11 -55.21
CA SER A 17 -18.37 1.45 -53.79
C SER A 17 -18.19 0.21 -52.91
N PRO A 18 -17.15 0.13 -52.03
CA PRO A 18 -17.05 -0.93 -51.05
C PRO A 18 -18.06 -0.69 -49.91
N VAL A 19 -18.86 -1.71 -49.58
CA VAL A 19 -19.79 -1.67 -48.44
C VAL A 19 -19.00 -1.73 -47.15
N ALA A 20 -19.03 -0.64 -46.36
CA ALA A 20 -18.45 -0.61 -45.03
C ALA A 20 -19.46 -1.10 -43.99
N TYR A 21 -19.15 -2.21 -43.31
CA TYR A 21 -19.87 -2.63 -42.11
C TYR A 21 -19.56 -1.65 -40.97
N ALA A 22 -20.49 -0.75 -40.66
CA ALA A 22 -20.53 -0.12 -39.35
C ALA A 22 -20.95 -1.19 -38.33
N ARG A 23 -20.07 -1.52 -37.38
CA ARG A 23 -20.46 -2.18 -36.14
C ARG A 23 -20.77 -1.09 -35.12
N ASP A 24 -21.99 -1.07 -34.62
CA ASP A 24 -22.35 -0.22 -33.50
C ASP A 24 -21.58 -0.64 -32.25
N PHE A 25 -20.52 0.10 -31.93
CA PHE A 25 -19.98 0.10 -30.58
C PHE A 25 -20.96 0.88 -29.70
N GLN A 26 -21.94 0.18 -29.13
CA GLN A 26 -22.62 0.68 -27.94
C GLN A 26 -21.55 0.91 -26.87
N ALA A 27 -21.38 2.17 -26.46
CA ALA A 27 -20.55 2.48 -25.31
C ALA A 27 -21.16 1.79 -24.09
N VAL A 28 -20.41 0.89 -23.46
CA VAL A 28 -20.77 0.40 -22.12
C VAL A 28 -20.72 1.63 -21.20
N PRO A 29 -21.83 2.01 -20.56
CA PRO A 29 -21.81 3.16 -19.67
C PRO A 29 -20.87 2.86 -18.51
N SER A 30 -19.87 3.72 -18.32
CA SER A 30 -19.08 3.73 -17.10
C SER A 30 -20.04 4.00 -15.93
N ALA A 31 -20.25 3.00 -15.09
CA ALA A 31 -21.11 3.14 -13.92
C ALA A 31 -20.59 4.30 -13.06
N PRO A 32 -21.45 5.21 -12.58
CA PRO A 32 -21.01 6.27 -11.69
C PRO A 32 -20.42 5.64 -10.42
N ILE A 33 -19.23 6.09 -10.03
CA ILE A 33 -18.58 5.72 -8.76
C ILE A 33 -19.57 6.05 -7.63
N THR A 34 -20.19 5.01 -7.08
CA THR A 34 -21.36 5.12 -6.19
C THR A 34 -21.13 4.49 -4.83
N SER A 35 -19.99 3.82 -4.61
CA SER A 35 -19.55 3.37 -3.29
C SER A 35 -18.18 3.93 -2.90
N ILE A 36 -17.88 3.89 -1.60
CA ILE A 36 -16.58 4.25 -1.04
C ILE A 36 -15.49 3.24 -1.50
N ILE A 37 -15.89 2.00 -1.76
CA ILE A 37 -15.01 0.89 -2.15
C ILE A 37 -14.46 1.13 -3.56
N ASP A 38 -15.32 1.47 -4.52
CA ASP A 38 -14.91 1.75 -5.90
C ASP A 38 -13.88 2.88 -5.98
N LEU A 39 -14.08 3.93 -5.17
CA LEU A 39 -13.18 5.09 -5.08
C LEU A 39 -11.84 4.75 -4.40
N SER A 40 -11.85 3.90 -3.36
CA SER A 40 -10.62 3.36 -2.75
C SER A 40 -9.81 2.54 -3.76
N VAL A 41 -10.47 1.65 -4.50
CA VAL A 41 -9.82 0.85 -5.55
C VAL A 41 -9.22 1.77 -6.60
N ALA A 42 -10.01 2.70 -7.16
CA ALA A 42 -9.56 3.63 -8.20
C ALA A 42 -8.29 4.40 -7.80
N TYR A 43 -8.21 4.97 -6.60
CA TYR A 43 -6.97 5.63 -6.16
C TYR A 43 -5.77 4.68 -6.11
N ASN A 44 -5.95 3.49 -5.56
CA ASN A 44 -4.84 2.55 -5.37
C ASN A 44 -4.36 1.93 -6.71
N THR A 45 -5.21 1.91 -7.75
CA THR A 45 -4.87 1.37 -9.08
C THR A 45 -4.52 2.44 -10.14
N GLU A 46 -5.09 3.64 -10.09
CA GLU A 46 -4.98 4.63 -11.17
C GLU A 46 -3.98 5.77 -10.90
N THR A 47 -3.49 5.91 -9.66
CA THR A 47 -2.41 6.86 -9.32
C THR A 47 -1.09 6.14 -9.01
N ASP A 48 0.00 6.88 -8.90
CA ASP A 48 1.26 6.36 -8.38
C ASP A 48 1.32 6.37 -6.84
N LEU A 49 2.30 5.63 -6.28
CA LEU A 49 2.51 5.51 -4.84
C LEU A 49 3.01 6.82 -4.21
N SER A 50 3.84 7.58 -4.92
CA SER A 50 4.44 8.83 -4.41
C SER A 50 3.40 9.92 -4.26
N PHE A 51 2.46 10.04 -5.20
CA PHE A 51 1.28 10.88 -5.08
C PHE A 51 0.44 10.51 -3.85
N ARG A 52 0.15 9.23 -3.61
CA ARG A 52 -0.66 8.80 -2.45
C ARG A 52 0.03 9.04 -1.11
N ARG A 53 1.35 8.85 -1.04
CA ARG A 53 2.16 9.20 0.14
C ARG A 53 2.22 10.71 0.36
N GLY A 54 2.50 11.47 -0.70
CA GLY A 54 2.50 12.93 -0.69
C GLY A 54 1.15 13.48 -0.21
N LEU A 55 0.05 12.96 -0.73
CA LEU A 55 -1.31 13.29 -0.29
C LEU A 55 -1.53 13.02 1.20
N GLN A 56 -1.14 11.85 1.71
CA GLN A 56 -1.23 11.51 3.14
C GLN A 56 -0.41 12.46 4.02
N ILE A 57 0.83 12.78 3.60
CA ILE A 57 1.70 13.75 4.29
C ILE A 57 1.10 15.16 4.27
N ARG A 58 0.55 15.61 3.13
CA ARG A 58 -0.11 16.91 2.98
C ARG A 58 -1.38 17.01 3.84
N LEU A 59 -2.18 15.95 3.93
CA LEU A 59 -3.36 15.87 4.80
C LEU A 59 -2.98 15.84 6.29
N ALA A 60 -1.87 15.19 6.66
CA ALA A 60 -1.35 15.25 8.03
C ALA A 60 -0.90 16.66 8.42
N TRP A 61 -0.16 17.34 7.54
CA TRP A 61 0.23 18.74 7.73
C TRP A 61 -0.94 19.72 7.83
N THR A 62 -2.13 19.36 7.37
CA THR A 62 -3.33 20.20 7.46
C THR A 62 -4.28 19.78 8.59
N GLY A 63 -3.92 18.75 9.36
CA GLY A 63 -4.67 18.24 10.51
C GLY A 63 -5.75 17.20 10.18
N ASP A 64 -5.90 16.81 8.92
CA ASP A 64 -6.99 15.94 8.43
C ASP A 64 -6.67 14.44 8.51
N TYR A 65 -5.38 14.05 8.60
CA TYR A 65 -4.96 12.63 8.56
C TYR A 65 -3.87 12.29 9.59
N ALA A 66 -4.17 11.34 10.49
CA ALA A 66 -3.24 10.84 11.51
C ALA A 66 -2.83 9.36 11.31
N GLY A 67 -3.12 8.77 10.14
CA GLY A 67 -2.76 7.39 9.81
C GLY A 67 -1.33 7.25 9.25
N PRO A 68 -0.91 6.01 8.93
CA PRO A 68 0.42 5.75 8.37
C PRO A 68 0.58 6.33 6.96
N PHE A 69 1.77 6.85 6.64
CA PHE A 69 2.13 7.34 5.30
C PHE A 69 2.51 6.20 4.33
N SER A 70 1.68 5.14 4.32
CA SER A 70 1.91 3.93 3.52
C SER A 70 1.81 4.18 2.01
N GLY A 71 0.97 5.13 1.61
CA GLY A 71 0.52 5.33 0.23
C GLY A 71 -0.67 4.46 -0.16
N MET A 72 -1.34 3.80 0.80
CA MET A 72 -2.59 3.07 0.60
C MET A 72 -3.79 3.94 0.96
N ILE A 73 -4.68 4.22 0.00
CA ILE A 73 -5.88 5.05 0.20
C ILE A 73 -7.06 4.18 0.61
N ALA A 74 -7.09 3.83 1.89
CA ALA A 74 -8.21 3.16 2.56
C ALA A 74 -9.22 4.18 3.13
N ALA A 75 -10.29 3.72 3.79
CA ALA A 75 -11.31 4.62 4.33
C ALA A 75 -10.79 5.71 5.29
N PRO A 76 -9.73 5.52 6.11
CA PRO A 76 -9.15 6.61 6.89
C PRO A 76 -8.63 7.79 6.04
N THR A 77 -7.98 7.53 4.89
CA THR A 77 -7.56 8.62 4.00
C THR A 77 -8.72 9.16 3.16
N LEU A 78 -9.68 8.33 2.74
CA LEU A 78 -10.91 8.83 2.09
C LEU A 78 -11.75 9.72 3.02
N ARG A 79 -11.76 9.44 4.33
CA ARG A 79 -12.34 10.29 5.36
C ARG A 79 -11.60 11.63 5.43
N ALA A 80 -10.27 11.60 5.59
CA ALA A 80 -9.44 12.81 5.58
C ALA A 80 -9.64 13.70 4.34
N ILE A 81 -9.75 13.10 3.15
CA ILE A 81 -10.06 13.83 1.89
C ILE A 81 -11.43 14.51 1.99
N ARG A 82 -12.46 13.83 2.50
CA ARG A 82 -13.82 14.36 2.63
C ARG A 82 -13.94 15.44 3.71
N ASP A 83 -13.26 15.26 4.83
CA ASP A 83 -13.26 16.22 5.93
C ASP A 83 -12.49 17.49 5.51
N PHE A 84 -11.38 17.35 4.77
CA PHE A 84 -10.69 18.46 4.10
C PHE A 84 -11.58 19.16 3.07
N GLN A 85 -12.30 18.41 2.21
CA GLN A 85 -13.24 18.98 1.24
C GLN A 85 -14.33 19.79 1.98
N ALA A 86 -15.00 19.18 2.97
CA ALA A 86 -16.10 19.78 3.70
C ALA A 86 -15.70 21.07 4.42
N ARG A 87 -14.59 21.06 5.19
CA ARG A 87 -14.14 22.24 5.93
C ARG A 87 -13.64 23.39 5.05
N ASN A 88 -13.31 23.10 3.79
CA ASN A 88 -12.94 24.08 2.77
C ASN A 88 -14.09 24.49 1.84
N GLY A 89 -15.34 24.07 2.12
CA GLY A 89 -16.52 24.43 1.34
C GLY A 89 -16.62 23.73 -0.04
N MET A 90 -15.92 22.60 -0.20
CA MET A 90 -15.93 21.77 -1.41
C MET A 90 -16.94 20.63 -1.26
N HIS A 91 -17.30 19.98 -2.38
CA HIS A 91 -18.18 18.81 -2.35
C HIS A 91 -17.45 17.62 -1.71
N ALA A 92 -18.01 17.07 -0.62
CA ALA A 92 -17.35 16.08 0.24
C ALA A 92 -17.53 14.63 -0.24
N ASP A 93 -17.27 14.38 -1.52
CA ASP A 93 -17.43 13.07 -2.18
C ASP A 93 -16.20 12.14 -2.04
N GLY A 94 -15.03 12.68 -1.71
CA GLY A 94 -13.74 11.98 -1.68
C GLY A 94 -12.97 12.03 -3.01
N VAL A 95 -13.44 12.76 -4.02
CA VAL A 95 -12.81 12.92 -5.34
C VAL A 95 -11.86 14.12 -5.33
N ILE A 96 -10.56 13.86 -5.45
CA ILE A 96 -9.53 14.89 -5.48
C ILE A 96 -9.67 15.66 -6.80
N THR A 97 -9.75 16.98 -6.67
CA THR A 97 -9.79 17.92 -7.77
C THR A 97 -8.62 18.89 -7.67
N GLU A 98 -8.19 19.49 -8.78
CA GLU A 98 -7.08 20.47 -8.75
C GLU A 98 -7.36 21.64 -7.78
N PRO A 99 -8.58 22.21 -7.66
CA PRO A 99 -8.88 23.19 -6.62
C PRO A 99 -8.69 22.67 -5.19
N MET A 100 -9.01 21.38 -4.93
CA MET A 100 -8.72 20.74 -3.66
C MET A 100 -7.21 20.58 -3.46
N LEU A 101 -6.48 20.10 -4.48
CA LEU A 101 -5.05 19.83 -4.38
C LEU A 101 -4.24 21.12 -4.20
N GLN A 102 -4.54 22.18 -4.96
CA GLN A 102 -3.92 23.50 -4.82
C GLN A 102 -4.18 24.09 -3.42
N LYS A 103 -5.41 23.98 -2.91
CA LYS A 103 -5.77 24.40 -1.55
C LYS A 103 -5.01 23.60 -0.49
N LEU A 104 -4.92 22.29 -0.65
CA LEU A 104 -4.23 21.37 0.27
C LEU A 104 -2.72 21.62 0.32
N VAL A 105 -2.08 21.77 -0.84
CA VAL A 105 -0.67 22.12 -0.95
C VAL A 105 -0.40 23.47 -0.28
N ALA A 106 -1.17 24.52 -0.61
CA ALA A 106 -0.99 25.84 -0.02
C ALA A 106 -1.15 25.85 1.51
N MET A 107 -2.15 25.15 2.05
CA MET A 107 -2.35 25.07 3.50
C MET A 107 -1.26 24.22 4.20
N SER A 108 -0.75 23.18 3.54
CA SER A 108 0.36 22.38 4.08
C SER A 108 1.72 23.09 3.98
N ASP A 109 1.95 23.90 2.94
CA ASP A 109 3.14 24.76 2.84
C ASP A 109 3.11 25.85 3.92
N ASP A 110 1.94 26.43 4.21
CA ASP A 110 1.74 27.41 5.28
C ASP A 110 1.94 26.80 6.69
N ALA A 111 1.40 25.61 6.94
CA ALA A 111 1.62 24.87 8.20
C ALA A 111 3.11 24.52 8.45
N GLN A 112 3.88 24.27 7.39
CA GLN A 112 5.33 24.06 7.47
C GLN A 112 6.15 25.36 7.55
N SER A 113 5.51 26.51 7.35
CA SER A 113 6.18 27.80 7.18
C SER A 113 6.93 28.23 8.45
N GLY A 114 8.25 28.38 8.30
CA GLY A 114 9.17 28.74 9.38
C GLY A 114 9.55 27.59 10.31
N LEU A 115 8.96 26.39 10.21
CA LEU A 115 9.36 25.25 11.06
C LEU A 115 10.77 24.75 10.74
N GLN A 116 11.20 24.80 9.47
CA GLN A 116 12.51 24.30 9.00
C GLN A 116 12.75 22.84 9.44
N VAL A 117 11.76 21.99 9.20
CA VAL A 117 11.81 20.56 9.53
C VAL A 117 13.02 19.91 8.85
N THR A 118 13.88 19.31 9.66
CA THR A 118 15.12 18.66 9.24
C THR A 118 15.18 17.26 9.85
N MET A 119 15.64 16.27 9.10
CA MET A 119 15.94 14.96 9.68
C MET A 119 17.31 15.02 10.37
N VAL A 120 17.36 14.68 11.66
CA VAL A 120 18.56 14.75 12.50
C VAL A 120 18.94 13.35 12.96
N ASP A 121 20.19 12.95 12.68
CA ASP A 121 20.80 11.71 13.21
C ASP A 121 21.34 11.98 14.63
N ASP A 122 20.62 11.55 15.67
CA ASP A 122 21.13 11.61 17.04
C ASP A 122 22.08 10.45 17.32
N ARG A 123 23.33 10.79 17.65
CA ARG A 123 24.41 9.83 17.93
C ARG A 123 24.42 9.31 19.36
N ALA A 124 23.70 9.93 20.30
CA ALA A 124 23.59 9.46 21.68
C ALA A 124 22.63 8.25 21.76
N THR A 125 21.46 8.38 21.16
CA THR A 125 20.45 7.32 21.06
C THR A 125 20.70 6.35 19.89
N GLY A 126 21.24 6.84 18.76
CA GLY A 126 21.34 6.06 17.53
C GLY A 126 20.03 6.01 16.76
N GLU A 127 19.23 7.08 16.80
CA GLU A 127 17.98 7.24 16.07
C GLU A 127 18.07 8.41 15.07
N ARG A 128 17.09 8.49 14.15
CA ARG A 128 16.83 9.69 13.35
C ARG A 128 15.40 10.15 13.55
N LEU A 129 15.25 11.41 13.93
CA LEU A 129 13.97 12.07 14.15
C LEU A 129 13.85 13.36 13.34
N ALA A 130 12.61 13.77 13.05
CA ALA A 130 12.33 15.05 12.44
C ALA A 130 12.35 16.14 13.52
N VAL A 131 13.10 17.23 13.31
CA VAL A 131 13.23 18.35 14.26
C VAL A 131 12.89 19.68 13.55
N PRO A 132 12.03 20.56 14.12
CA PRO A 132 11.68 21.85 13.52
C PRO A 132 12.69 22.91 13.98
N LEU A 133 13.88 22.91 13.35
CA LEU A 133 15.02 23.76 13.75
C LEU A 133 14.79 25.27 13.60
N GLY A 134 13.66 25.69 13.01
CA GLY A 134 13.20 27.08 13.01
C GLY A 134 12.39 27.47 14.24
N SER A 135 12.02 26.50 15.10
CA SER A 135 11.28 26.71 16.35
C SER A 135 12.08 26.31 17.59
N VAL A 136 13.04 25.38 17.48
CA VAL A 136 13.87 24.90 18.59
C VAL A 136 15.37 24.92 18.25
N ARG A 137 16.21 25.14 19.28
CA ARG A 137 17.68 24.99 19.21
C ARG A 137 18.10 23.70 19.88
N ASP A 138 19.22 23.14 19.44
CA ASP A 138 19.91 22.05 20.14
C ASP A 138 20.49 22.57 21.47
N MET A 139 20.14 21.89 22.57
CA MET A 139 20.60 22.17 23.93
C MET A 139 21.69 21.19 24.38
N GLY A 140 21.98 20.15 23.60
CA GLY A 140 22.94 19.09 23.90
C GLY A 140 22.34 17.89 24.67
N PRO A 141 23.22 16.98 25.12
CA PRO A 141 22.82 15.66 25.62
C PRO A 141 22.17 15.72 27.02
N THR A 142 21.29 14.76 27.28
CA THR A 142 20.60 14.54 28.55
C THR A 142 21.00 13.19 29.18
N GLU A 143 20.30 12.74 30.23
CA GLU A 143 20.52 11.41 30.81
C GLU A 143 20.02 10.27 29.91
N VAL A 144 19.17 10.56 28.92
CA VAL A 144 18.52 9.56 28.05
C VAL A 144 18.75 9.76 26.55
N GLY A 145 19.18 10.94 26.11
CA GLY A 145 19.46 11.23 24.71
C GLY A 145 19.94 12.67 24.49
N ASN A 146 19.20 13.46 23.72
CA ASN A 146 19.53 14.84 23.37
C ASN A 146 18.28 15.73 23.38
N LEU A 147 18.40 16.97 23.84
CA LEU A 147 17.29 17.92 24.00
C LEU A 147 17.37 19.05 22.98
N TRP A 148 16.24 19.35 22.33
CA TRP A 148 16.01 20.59 21.60
C TRP A 148 14.93 21.42 22.30
N ARG A 149 15.11 22.73 22.45
CA ARG A 149 14.17 23.63 23.15
C ARG A 149 14.04 24.99 22.44
N SER A 150 12.88 25.63 22.52
CA SER A 150 12.68 27.02 22.05
C SER A 150 13.25 28.05 23.04
N ASP A 151 13.59 29.26 22.56
CA ASP A 151 14.19 30.32 23.39
C ASP A 151 13.31 30.80 24.56
N ASP A 152 11.99 30.61 24.45
CA ASP A 152 10.99 30.94 25.49
C ASP A 152 10.65 29.73 26.40
N ASN A 153 11.21 28.54 26.11
CA ASN A 153 10.82 27.24 26.69
C ASN A 153 9.38 26.80 26.34
N GLY A 154 8.71 27.46 25.38
CA GLY A 154 7.38 27.11 24.89
C GLY A 154 7.30 25.74 24.19
N VAL A 155 8.43 25.23 23.68
CA VAL A 155 8.57 23.94 22.97
C VAL A 155 9.80 23.19 23.46
N GLU A 156 9.67 21.88 23.62
CA GLU A 156 10.72 20.91 23.90
C GLU A 156 10.57 19.68 23.00
N ILE A 157 11.68 19.11 22.56
CA ILE A 157 11.77 17.80 21.90
C ILE A 157 12.97 17.09 22.51
N GLU A 158 12.81 15.85 22.96
CA GLU A 158 13.91 15.07 23.54
C GLU A 158 13.93 13.67 22.92
N SER A 159 15.10 13.26 22.40
CA SER A 159 15.38 11.88 22.01
C SER A 159 15.66 11.04 23.26
N VAL A 160 15.24 9.79 23.27
CA VAL A 160 15.19 8.93 24.45
C VAL A 160 15.56 7.50 24.10
N ARG A 161 16.70 7.03 24.62
CA ARG A 161 17.08 5.62 24.65
C ARG A 161 17.03 5.07 26.05
N ILE A 162 16.42 3.90 26.20
CA ILE A 162 16.37 3.12 27.44
C ILE A 162 16.85 1.71 27.12
N ALA A 163 18.07 1.39 27.56
CA ALA A 163 18.69 0.08 27.44
C ALA A 163 19.24 -0.38 28.81
N ASP A 164 19.26 -1.70 29.04
CA ASP A 164 19.84 -2.36 30.23
C ASP A 164 19.31 -1.92 31.62
N THR A 165 18.27 -1.08 31.69
CA THR A 165 17.64 -0.60 32.95
C THR A 165 16.72 -1.62 33.62
N GLY A 166 16.41 -2.73 32.94
CA GLY A 166 15.34 -3.65 33.34
C GLY A 166 13.92 -3.18 33.02
N GLN A 167 13.77 -1.98 32.46
CA GLN A 167 12.48 -1.47 31.95
C GLN A 167 12.07 -2.28 30.71
N THR A 168 10.82 -2.76 30.68
CA THR A 168 10.26 -3.45 29.51
C THR A 168 9.42 -2.50 28.66
N PHE A 169 9.30 -2.79 27.36
CA PHE A 169 8.39 -2.08 26.44
C PHE A 169 6.95 -2.04 26.98
N ASP A 170 6.44 -3.18 27.46
CA ASP A 170 5.11 -3.30 28.07
C ASP A 170 4.96 -2.46 29.35
N GLY A 171 5.96 -2.51 30.23
CA GLY A 171 5.97 -1.74 31.46
C GLY A 171 6.09 -0.23 31.23
N LEU A 172 6.87 0.19 30.22
CA LEU A 172 6.99 1.59 29.84
C LEU A 172 5.67 2.12 29.28
N TYR A 173 5.04 1.38 28.37
CA TYR A 173 3.70 1.72 27.88
C TYR A 173 2.68 1.83 29.03
N ALA A 174 2.64 0.86 29.94
CA ALA A 174 1.71 0.89 31.08
C ALA A 174 1.94 2.10 32.00
N VAL A 175 3.19 2.47 32.28
CA VAL A 175 3.53 3.64 33.11
C VAL A 175 3.24 4.97 32.40
N LEU A 176 3.34 5.04 31.07
CA LEU A 176 3.09 6.28 30.32
C LEU A 176 1.60 6.47 29.95
N SER A 177 0.87 5.39 29.67
CA SER A 177 -0.55 5.43 29.29
C SER A 177 -1.54 5.52 30.46
N ASP A 178 -1.08 5.39 31.72
CA ASP A 178 -1.91 5.66 32.89
C ASP A 178 -2.02 7.17 33.20
N ALA A 179 -3.17 7.58 33.72
CA ALA A 179 -3.46 8.98 34.05
C ALA A 179 -3.08 9.30 35.51
N THR A 180 -2.62 10.51 35.77
CA THR A 180 -2.22 10.96 37.12
C THR A 180 -2.87 12.28 37.49
N ASN A 181 -2.79 12.66 38.77
CA ASN A 181 -3.25 13.96 39.28
C ASN A 181 -2.56 15.18 38.63
N LYS A 182 -1.55 14.99 37.76
CA LYS A 182 -0.86 16.04 36.99
C LYS A 182 -0.86 15.82 35.47
N ARG A 183 -1.16 14.60 35.01
CA ARG A 183 -1.07 14.15 33.62
C ARG A 183 -2.38 13.49 33.19
N SER A 184 -3.07 14.12 32.25
CA SER A 184 -4.18 13.49 31.52
C SER A 184 -3.68 12.86 30.23
N VAL A 185 -4.15 11.65 29.93
CA VAL A 185 -3.87 10.94 28.68
C VAL A 185 -5.06 11.16 27.74
N LEU A 186 -4.81 11.73 26.56
CA LEU A 186 -5.82 11.98 25.52
C LEU A 186 -5.75 10.93 24.40
N GLY A 187 -4.58 10.36 24.16
CA GLY A 187 -4.37 9.26 23.23
C GLY A 187 -3.33 8.28 23.73
N ALA A 188 -3.58 6.99 23.54
CA ALA A 188 -2.57 5.94 23.73
C ALA A 188 -2.82 4.84 22.70
N GLN A 189 -1.82 4.50 21.89
CA GLN A 189 -1.89 3.44 20.90
C GLN A 189 -0.67 2.54 21.02
N LYS A 190 -0.83 1.24 20.77
CA LYS A 190 0.25 0.26 20.89
C LYS A 190 0.12 -0.84 19.84
N ALA A 191 1.24 -1.12 19.18
CA ALA A 191 1.47 -2.28 18.34
C ALA A 191 2.40 -3.29 19.05
N GLN A 192 2.92 -4.28 18.32
CA GLN A 192 3.83 -5.29 18.85
C GLN A 192 5.20 -4.71 19.26
N ASP A 193 5.70 -3.75 18.47
CA ASP A 193 7.07 -3.24 18.51
C ASP A 193 7.14 -1.71 18.71
N TRP A 194 6.02 -1.00 18.65
CA TRP A 194 5.96 0.45 18.91
C TRP A 194 4.70 0.89 19.66
N PHE A 195 4.76 2.04 20.34
CA PHE A 195 3.61 2.72 20.92
C PHE A 195 3.68 4.24 20.77
N THR A 196 2.53 4.90 20.89
CA THR A 196 2.39 6.34 21.11
C THR A 196 1.56 6.63 22.36
N VAL A 197 1.87 7.73 23.05
CA VAL A 197 1.04 8.31 24.10
C VAL A 197 1.03 9.84 23.94
N SER A 198 -0.13 10.47 24.10
CA SER A 198 -0.29 11.92 24.09
C SER A 198 -1.30 12.41 25.11
N GLY A 199 -1.22 13.68 25.48
CA GLY A 199 -2.17 14.30 26.39
C GLY A 199 -1.72 15.65 26.92
N MET A 200 -2.21 16.03 28.10
CA MET A 200 -1.82 17.25 28.81
C MET A 200 -1.12 16.93 30.12
N GLU A 201 0.06 17.52 30.35
CA GLU A 201 0.77 17.49 31.64
C GLU A 201 1.18 18.90 32.05
N ALA A 202 0.88 19.29 33.29
CA ALA A 202 1.25 20.59 33.89
C ALA A 202 0.89 21.85 33.07
N GLY A 203 -0.11 21.79 32.18
CA GLY A 203 -0.50 22.90 31.29
C GLY A 203 0.26 22.95 29.97
N ARG A 204 0.91 21.86 29.57
CA ARG A 204 1.53 21.64 28.27
C ARG A 204 0.89 20.43 27.59
N HIS A 205 0.79 20.47 26.27
CA HIS A 205 0.60 19.28 25.44
C HIS A 205 1.86 18.43 25.52
N TYR A 206 1.71 17.12 25.51
CA TYR A 206 2.81 16.19 25.30
C TYR A 206 2.45 15.10 24.30
N PHE A 207 3.48 14.62 23.61
CA PHE A 207 3.44 13.44 22.76
C PHE A 207 4.72 12.63 22.98
N MET A 208 4.60 11.30 22.92
CA MET A 208 5.70 10.35 23.08
C MET A 208 5.53 9.23 22.06
N ARG A 209 6.61 8.85 21.37
CA ARG A 209 6.65 7.76 20.38
C ARG A 209 7.86 6.88 20.65
N PHE A 210 7.64 5.60 20.95
CA PHE A 210 8.70 4.64 21.26
C PHE A 210 8.61 3.39 20.39
N SER A 211 9.75 2.84 19.99
CA SER A 211 9.92 1.52 19.38
C SER A 211 10.83 0.64 20.26
N ALA A 212 10.72 -0.67 20.12
CA ALA A 212 11.53 -1.66 20.84
C ALA A 212 12.24 -2.64 19.90
N GLN A 213 13.52 -2.90 20.17
CA GLN A 213 14.27 -4.01 19.56
C GLN A 213 14.85 -4.89 20.68
N GLY A 214 14.06 -5.89 21.09
CA GLY A 214 14.39 -6.73 22.25
C GLY A 214 14.26 -5.95 23.56
N ALA A 215 15.38 -5.57 24.15
CA ALA A 215 15.46 -4.80 25.41
C ALA A 215 15.95 -3.35 25.21
N ASP A 216 16.30 -2.95 23.99
CA ASP A 216 16.64 -1.57 23.65
C ASP A 216 15.37 -0.83 23.18
N LEU A 217 14.98 0.20 23.92
CA LEU A 217 13.82 1.04 23.63
C LEU A 217 14.32 2.40 23.15
N ARG A 218 13.88 2.85 21.97
CA ARG A 218 14.25 4.15 21.39
C ARG A 218 13.03 4.91 20.95
N GLY A 219 13.06 6.22 21.06
CA GLY A 219 11.87 7.04 20.94
C GLY A 219 12.13 8.50 21.22
N PHE A 220 11.15 9.34 20.95
CA PHE A 220 11.24 10.77 21.25
C PHE A 220 9.99 11.24 21.99
N SER A 221 10.15 12.32 22.73
CA SER A 221 9.05 13.12 23.26
C SER A 221 9.00 14.50 22.63
N VAL A 222 7.82 15.09 22.59
CA VAL A 222 7.55 16.48 22.21
C VAL A 222 6.65 17.08 23.30
N SER A 223 7.01 18.24 23.83
CA SER A 223 6.24 18.95 24.87
C SER A 223 6.06 20.42 24.46
N TYR A 224 4.85 20.97 24.49
CA TYR A 224 4.64 22.37 24.08
C TYR A 224 3.43 23.06 24.74
N THR A 225 3.42 24.39 24.75
CA THR A 225 2.30 25.21 25.26
C THR A 225 1.23 25.47 24.19
N ASP A 226 0.01 25.83 24.60
CA ASP A 226 -1.10 26.16 23.68
C ASP A 226 -0.73 27.20 22.59
N ALA A 227 0.25 28.06 22.85
CA ALA A 227 0.76 29.05 21.88
C ALA A 227 1.45 28.43 20.64
N TYR A 228 1.73 27.13 20.66
CA TYR A 228 2.38 26.38 19.59
C TYR A 228 1.51 25.27 18.97
N GLU A 229 0.31 25.01 19.50
CA GLU A 229 -0.59 23.89 19.09
C GLU A 229 -0.86 23.88 17.58
N ASP A 230 -1.33 25.00 17.01
CA ASP A 230 -1.63 25.15 15.58
C ASP A 230 -0.47 24.74 14.65
N LYS A 231 0.78 24.81 15.13
CA LYS A 231 1.99 24.45 14.38
C LYS A 231 2.52 23.06 14.71
N LEU A 232 2.38 22.63 15.97
CA LEU A 232 3.06 21.43 16.45
C LEU A 232 2.19 20.17 16.45
N ALA A 233 0.87 20.24 16.58
CA ALA A 233 0.01 19.05 16.41
C ALA A 233 0.15 18.41 15.01
N PRO A 234 0.17 19.17 13.89
CA PRO A 234 0.45 18.60 12.57
C PRO A 234 1.89 18.06 12.45
N PHE A 235 2.88 18.81 12.95
CA PHE A 235 4.28 18.38 12.94
C PHE A 235 4.50 17.08 13.72
N VAL A 236 3.91 16.92 14.92
CA VAL A 236 4.00 15.71 15.75
C VAL A 236 3.51 14.47 14.99
N THR A 237 2.39 14.61 14.29
CA THR A 237 1.81 13.54 13.45
C THR A 237 2.77 13.11 12.34
N VAL A 238 3.43 14.09 11.70
CA VAL A 238 4.42 13.86 10.64
C VAL A 238 5.73 13.28 11.21
N ALA A 239 6.26 13.84 12.29
CA ALA A 239 7.48 13.37 12.95
C ALA A 239 7.35 11.91 13.44
N SER A 240 6.20 11.54 14.00
CA SER A 240 5.92 10.16 14.42
C SER A 240 5.85 9.15 13.27
N ASN A 241 5.65 9.61 12.03
CA ASN A 241 5.66 8.78 10.82
C ASN A 241 7.04 8.76 10.13
N LEU A 242 7.87 9.78 10.33
CA LEU A 242 9.22 9.89 9.76
C LEU A 242 10.33 9.36 10.71
N PHE A 243 9.96 8.83 11.88
CA PHE A 243 10.90 8.39 12.91
C PHE A 243 11.58 7.05 12.56
N GLU A 244 12.92 7.06 12.49
CA GLU A 244 13.76 5.88 12.30
C GLU A 244 14.51 5.56 13.63
N PRO A 245 14.04 4.61 14.46
CA PRO A 245 14.61 4.38 15.79
C PRO A 245 16.03 3.78 15.81
N PHE A 246 16.42 2.98 14.81
CA PHE A 246 17.64 2.16 14.86
C PHE A 246 18.59 2.44 13.69
N VAL A 247 19.20 3.63 13.67
CA VAL A 247 20.10 4.09 12.61
C VAL A 247 21.56 3.77 12.95
N ASN A 248 22.33 3.33 11.95
CA ASN A 248 23.75 2.93 12.03
C ASN A 248 24.07 1.60 12.74
N GLU A 249 23.07 0.83 13.18
CA GLU A 249 23.23 -0.61 13.40
C GLU A 249 23.12 -1.39 12.08
N PRO A 250 23.61 -2.64 12.00
CA PRO A 250 23.41 -3.49 10.82
C PRO A 250 21.93 -3.81 10.66
N SER A 251 21.22 -2.96 9.92
CA SER A 251 19.78 -3.04 9.74
C SER A 251 19.36 -4.36 9.09
N ALA A 252 18.20 -4.89 9.52
CA ALA A 252 17.39 -5.69 8.61
C ALA A 252 17.14 -4.83 7.35
N PRO A 253 17.53 -5.29 6.15
CA PRO A 253 18.14 -4.40 5.17
C PRO A 253 17.24 -3.27 4.68
N LEU A 254 17.54 -2.05 5.14
CA LEU A 254 16.96 -0.81 4.60
C LEU A 254 17.70 -0.42 3.32
N VAL A 255 17.13 -0.80 2.17
CA VAL A 255 17.58 -0.43 0.81
C VAL A 255 16.32 -0.13 -0.02
N ALA A 256 16.23 0.92 -0.83
CA ALA A 256 17.28 1.80 -1.34
C ALA A 256 17.04 3.30 -1.05
N ASP A 257 18.12 4.02 -0.79
CA ASP A 257 18.20 5.48 -0.95
C ASP A 257 18.55 5.84 -2.41
N ALA A 258 18.24 7.07 -2.83
CA ALA A 258 17.99 7.49 -4.20
C ALA A 258 19.09 7.24 -5.27
N ARG A 259 18.65 6.94 -6.51
CA ARG A 259 19.30 7.33 -7.78
C ARG A 259 18.26 7.80 -8.82
N PRO A 260 18.62 8.68 -9.77
CA PRO A 260 17.66 9.65 -10.33
C PRO A 260 16.75 9.13 -11.45
N ASN A 261 15.59 9.78 -11.57
CA ASN A 261 14.46 9.44 -12.43
C ASN A 261 14.55 10.10 -13.84
N PRO A 262 14.49 9.34 -14.96
CA PRO A 262 14.57 9.88 -16.32
C PRO A 262 13.24 10.45 -16.87
N PHE A 263 12.60 11.38 -16.15
CA PHE A 263 11.35 12.03 -16.62
C PHE A 263 11.61 13.17 -17.62
N SER A 264 11.63 12.86 -18.92
CA SER A 264 11.65 13.88 -19.98
C SER A 264 10.88 13.52 -21.27
N SER A 265 10.25 12.33 -21.36
CA SER A 265 9.78 11.76 -22.63
C SER A 265 8.30 11.34 -22.72
N MET A 266 7.43 11.65 -21.73
CA MET A 266 5.99 11.31 -21.79
C MET A 266 5.00 12.50 -21.69
N LEU A 267 5.38 13.68 -22.19
CA LEU A 267 4.43 14.80 -22.41
C LEU A 267 4.20 15.08 -23.91
N ALA A 268 3.84 14.02 -24.66
CA ALA A 268 3.70 14.01 -26.11
C ALA A 268 2.30 13.57 -26.61
N ARG A 269 1.28 14.41 -26.34
CA ARG A 269 0.00 14.53 -27.06
C ARG A 269 -0.81 13.24 -27.36
N ARG A 270 -2.03 13.20 -26.82
CA ARG A 270 -3.24 13.29 -27.67
C ARG A 270 -4.23 14.32 -27.10
N ARG A 271 -5.01 14.92 -27.98
CA ARG A 271 -6.25 15.65 -27.67
C ARG A 271 -7.36 15.01 -28.49
N ASN A 272 -8.55 14.90 -27.91
CA ASN A 272 -9.74 15.61 -28.37
C ASN A 272 -10.78 15.54 -27.24
N ALA A 273 -11.78 16.42 -27.28
CA ALA A 273 -12.65 16.69 -26.14
C ALA A 273 -14.13 16.68 -26.52
N ALA A 274 -14.93 16.12 -25.63
CA ALA A 274 -16.36 16.39 -25.44
C ALA A 274 -16.67 16.10 -23.96
N ASP A 275 -17.68 16.77 -23.44
CA ASP A 275 -18.24 16.67 -22.08
C ASP A 275 -17.36 17.19 -20.93
N GLY A 276 -18.00 17.95 -20.04
CA GLY A 276 -17.33 18.90 -19.15
C GLY A 276 -17.51 18.60 -17.67
N GLU A 277 -16.75 17.65 -17.14
CA GLU A 277 -16.32 17.68 -15.74
C GLU A 277 -14.94 17.00 -15.62
N ALA A 278 -13.90 17.80 -15.38
CA ALA A 278 -12.53 17.29 -15.32
C ALA A 278 -12.26 16.64 -13.97
N ARG A 279 -12.35 15.30 -13.89
CA ARG A 279 -11.69 14.54 -12.83
C ARG A 279 -10.20 14.46 -13.17
N TYR A 280 -9.36 14.88 -12.24
CA TYR A 280 -8.09 15.51 -12.61
C TYR A 280 -6.94 14.55 -12.87
N ALA A 281 -6.50 14.57 -14.12
CA ALA A 281 -5.08 14.52 -14.44
C ALA A 281 -4.56 15.94 -14.73
N MET A 282 -3.25 16.14 -14.58
CA MET A 282 -2.46 17.35 -14.93
C MET A 282 -2.56 18.55 -13.97
N ALA A 283 -1.45 18.79 -13.25
CA ALA A 283 -1.06 20.13 -12.81
C ALA A 283 -0.72 21.01 -14.04
N ASP A 284 -0.90 22.33 -13.91
CA ASP A 284 -0.91 23.26 -15.06
C ASP A 284 0.47 23.54 -15.71
N LYS A 285 0.45 23.95 -16.99
CA LYS A 285 1.57 24.50 -17.75
C LYS A 285 1.37 25.99 -18.06
N GLY A 286 1.37 26.83 -17.02
CA GLY A 286 0.99 28.26 -17.10
C GLY A 286 2.05 29.29 -16.68
N ARG A 287 3.11 29.48 -17.48
CA ARG A 287 4.02 30.66 -17.47
C ARG A 287 4.78 31.02 -16.15
N GLY A 288 6.08 30.74 -16.14
CA GLY A 288 7.07 31.74 -15.65
C GLY A 288 7.24 31.93 -14.13
N GLY A 289 7.24 30.84 -13.36
CA GLY A 289 7.67 30.83 -11.95
C GLY A 289 8.77 29.78 -11.68
N ARG A 290 9.35 29.78 -10.47
CA ARG A 290 10.26 28.70 -10.02
C ARG A 290 9.47 27.38 -9.98
N ALA A 291 10.12 26.27 -10.34
CA ALA A 291 9.51 24.94 -10.27
C ALA A 291 9.09 24.62 -8.82
N SER A 292 7.87 24.12 -8.65
CA SER A 292 7.27 23.80 -7.36
C SER A 292 7.44 22.31 -7.08
N ASN A 293 8.23 21.96 -6.06
CA ASN A 293 8.48 20.57 -5.67
C ASN A 293 7.31 20.06 -4.81
N LEU A 294 6.18 19.78 -5.46
CA LEU A 294 4.84 19.72 -4.86
C LEU A 294 4.66 18.75 -3.67
N PHE A 295 5.49 17.71 -3.59
CA PHE A 295 5.45 16.65 -2.56
C PHE A 295 6.85 16.24 -2.06
N GLU A 296 7.82 17.16 -2.02
CA GLU A 296 9.17 16.84 -1.54
C GLU A 296 9.19 16.58 -0.03
N LEU A 297 10.07 15.68 0.43
CA LEU A 297 10.28 15.37 1.84
C LEU A 297 11.22 16.41 2.50
N PRO A 298 11.23 16.52 3.85
CA PRO A 298 12.19 17.35 4.57
C PRO A 298 13.64 17.14 4.12
N SER A 299 14.38 18.23 3.91
CA SER A 299 15.73 18.17 3.35
C SER A 299 16.73 17.51 4.29
N ASP A 300 17.45 16.52 3.77
CA ASP A 300 18.55 15.85 4.46
C ASP A 300 19.72 16.83 4.73
N SER A 301 20.25 16.78 5.96
CA SER A 301 21.36 17.62 6.43
C SER A 301 22.74 17.28 5.84
N ARG A 302 22.85 16.23 4.99
CA ARG A 302 24.05 15.87 4.20
C ARG A 302 24.43 16.93 3.15
N GLY A 303 24.96 18.07 3.60
CA GLY A 303 25.34 19.22 2.79
C GLY A 303 26.47 18.97 1.78
N GLN A 304 26.12 18.48 0.58
CA GLN A 304 26.99 18.45 -0.60
C GLN A 304 26.34 19.21 -1.76
N THR A 305 27.10 20.10 -2.40
CA THR A 305 26.63 20.86 -3.57
C THR A 305 26.51 19.96 -4.80
N PRO A 306 25.42 20.04 -5.59
CA PRO A 306 25.26 19.19 -6.77
C PRO A 306 26.25 19.56 -7.88
N VAL A 307 27.25 18.71 -8.11
CA VAL A 307 28.16 18.81 -9.27
C VAL A 307 27.45 18.20 -10.48
N TYR A 308 26.69 19.02 -11.19
CA TYR A 308 26.08 18.69 -12.48
C TYR A 308 26.60 19.60 -13.60
N ASP A 309 27.80 19.30 -14.08
CA ASP A 309 28.24 19.74 -15.40
C ASP A 309 29.03 18.63 -16.11
N ASN A 310 28.83 18.52 -17.42
CA ASN A 310 29.53 17.64 -18.38
C ASN A 310 29.70 16.15 -18.02
N MET A 311 28.75 15.31 -18.47
CA MET A 311 29.13 14.03 -19.09
C MET A 311 28.23 13.70 -20.29
N GLN A 312 28.81 13.06 -21.31
CA GLN A 312 28.24 12.97 -22.66
C GLN A 312 27.31 11.76 -22.85
N ALA A 313 26.47 11.82 -23.89
CA ALA A 313 25.43 10.82 -24.13
C ALA A 313 25.97 9.41 -24.40
N ILE A 314 25.37 8.42 -23.73
CA ILE A 314 25.52 6.99 -24.03
C ILE A 314 24.18 6.51 -24.64
N ALA A 315 24.26 5.70 -25.69
CA ALA A 315 23.09 5.17 -26.39
C ALA A 315 22.30 4.16 -25.52
N PRO A 316 20.98 4.04 -25.69
CA PRO A 316 20.15 3.17 -24.85
C PRO A 316 20.47 1.69 -25.07
N GLN A 317 20.57 0.92 -23.98
CA GLN A 317 20.46 -0.53 -24.02
C GLN A 317 19.00 -0.96 -23.77
N PRO A 318 18.50 -2.01 -24.44
CA PRO A 318 17.13 -2.48 -24.26
C PRO A 318 16.98 -3.40 -23.05
N GLY A 319 15.93 -3.19 -22.26
CA GLY A 319 15.44 -4.16 -21.27
C GLY A 319 15.75 -3.82 -19.80
N THR A 320 14.82 -3.11 -19.16
CA THR A 320 14.62 -3.14 -17.70
C THR A 320 13.14 -3.48 -17.44
N PRO A 321 12.80 -4.33 -16.46
CA PRO A 321 11.42 -4.80 -16.26
C PRO A 321 10.45 -3.70 -15.79
N ALA A 322 9.16 -3.98 -15.90
CA ALA A 322 8.12 -3.20 -15.20
C ALA A 322 8.08 -3.56 -13.70
N PHE A 323 7.39 -2.76 -12.90
CA PHE A 323 7.01 -3.15 -11.55
C PHE A 323 5.73 -3.99 -11.61
N ASP A 324 5.92 -5.26 -11.96
CA ASP A 324 4.85 -6.22 -12.15
C ASP A 324 4.01 -6.40 -10.86
N MET A 325 2.68 -6.46 -10.97
CA MET A 325 1.84 -6.83 -9.84
C MET A 325 2.11 -8.30 -9.48
N ALA A 326 2.52 -8.56 -8.23
CA ALA A 326 2.98 -9.87 -7.78
C ALA A 326 2.03 -10.48 -6.72
N GLY A 327 1.57 -11.70 -7.00
CA GLY A 327 0.82 -12.56 -6.09
C GLY A 327 1.38 -13.98 -6.06
N SER A 328 0.61 -14.90 -5.51
CA SER A 328 0.90 -16.33 -5.48
C SER A 328 -0.13 -17.14 -6.25
N GLY A 329 0.24 -18.34 -6.65
CA GLY A 329 -0.66 -19.34 -7.19
C GLY A 329 -0.10 -20.74 -6.94
N PHE A 330 -0.89 -21.78 -7.21
CA PHE A 330 -0.45 -23.15 -6.98
C PHE A 330 -1.05 -24.12 -7.98
N VAL A 331 -0.30 -25.20 -8.27
CA VAL A 331 -0.71 -26.21 -9.25
C VAL A 331 -1.96 -26.94 -8.75
N ILE A 332 -3.02 -26.91 -9.56
CA ILE A 332 -4.33 -27.50 -9.22
C ILE A 332 -4.72 -28.65 -10.15
N ALA A 333 -4.17 -28.65 -11.37
CA ALA A 333 -4.19 -29.75 -12.32
C ALA A 333 -2.93 -29.68 -13.22
N LYS A 334 -2.69 -30.69 -14.06
CA LYS A 334 -1.51 -30.68 -14.95
C LYS A 334 -1.54 -29.46 -15.89
N GLY A 335 -0.53 -28.60 -15.79
CA GLY A 335 -0.42 -27.36 -16.59
C GLY A 335 -1.24 -26.17 -16.06
N TRP A 336 -2.09 -26.38 -15.04
CA TRP A 336 -3.00 -25.36 -14.51
C TRP A 336 -2.64 -24.95 -13.09
N LEU A 337 -2.52 -23.64 -12.87
CA LEU A 337 -2.44 -23.03 -11.55
C LEU A 337 -3.75 -22.32 -11.20
N LEU A 338 -4.06 -22.29 -9.90
CA LEU A 338 -5.10 -21.47 -9.30
C LEU A 338 -4.46 -20.25 -8.61
N THR A 339 -5.11 -19.08 -8.70
CA THR A 339 -4.78 -17.84 -7.98
C THR A 339 -6.06 -17.02 -7.73
N ASN A 340 -5.96 -15.78 -7.22
CA ASN A 340 -7.11 -14.87 -7.14
C ASN A 340 -7.32 -14.07 -8.42
N ALA A 341 -8.57 -13.71 -8.71
CA ALA A 341 -8.93 -12.84 -9.83
C ALA A 341 -8.19 -11.49 -9.79
N HIS A 342 -8.11 -10.86 -8.61
CA HIS A 342 -7.44 -9.57 -8.46
C HIS A 342 -5.91 -9.60 -8.65
N VAL A 343 -5.27 -10.77 -8.69
CA VAL A 343 -3.82 -10.89 -8.97
C VAL A 343 -3.53 -10.80 -10.48
N VAL A 344 -4.50 -11.18 -11.33
CA VAL A 344 -4.34 -11.24 -12.80
C VAL A 344 -5.27 -10.29 -13.58
N ARG A 345 -6.19 -9.60 -12.90
CA ARG A 345 -7.08 -8.60 -13.52
C ARG A 345 -6.28 -7.48 -14.19
N GLY A 346 -6.54 -7.24 -15.48
CA GLY A 346 -5.96 -6.14 -16.24
C GLY A 346 -4.56 -6.39 -16.80
N CYS A 347 -3.93 -7.52 -16.46
CA CYS A 347 -2.61 -7.88 -16.97
C CYS A 347 -2.64 -8.14 -18.49
N LYS A 348 -1.67 -7.59 -19.24
CA LYS A 348 -1.54 -7.86 -20.68
C LYS A 348 -0.95 -9.24 -20.95
N LYS A 349 -0.08 -9.71 -20.06
CA LYS A 349 0.43 -11.09 -19.95
C LYS A 349 0.55 -11.45 -18.47
N VAL A 350 0.59 -12.75 -18.18
CA VAL A 350 0.90 -13.25 -16.84
C VAL A 350 2.12 -14.16 -16.96
N GLU A 351 3.07 -14.01 -16.04
CA GLU A 351 4.23 -14.89 -15.88
C GLU A 351 4.12 -15.66 -14.55
N VAL A 352 4.62 -16.88 -14.52
CA VAL A 352 4.63 -17.77 -13.35
C VAL A 352 6.08 -18.18 -13.02
N GLY A 353 6.41 -18.25 -11.73
CA GLY A 353 7.72 -18.69 -11.25
C GLY A 353 8.85 -17.69 -11.52
N ASN A 354 9.41 -17.76 -12.72
CA ASN A 354 10.29 -16.80 -13.38
C ASN A 354 10.50 -17.37 -14.80
N LYS A 355 10.08 -16.63 -15.84
CA LYS A 355 10.07 -16.95 -17.29
C LYS A 355 8.94 -17.85 -17.84
N MET A 356 7.98 -18.35 -17.04
CA MET A 356 6.89 -19.18 -17.57
C MET A 356 5.67 -18.33 -17.94
N MET A 357 5.57 -17.91 -19.20
CA MET A 357 4.41 -17.15 -19.70
C MET A 357 3.14 -17.99 -19.72
N ALA A 358 2.04 -17.39 -19.25
CA ALA A 358 0.69 -17.91 -19.39
C ALA A 358 0.30 -18.02 -20.87
N SER A 359 -0.28 -19.17 -21.22
CA SER A 359 -0.87 -19.46 -22.52
C SER A 359 -2.38 -19.23 -22.56
N ASP A 360 -3.04 -19.26 -21.39
CA ASP A 360 -4.43 -18.87 -21.18
C ASP A 360 -4.63 -18.39 -19.73
N VAL A 361 -5.60 -17.49 -19.51
CA VAL A 361 -5.99 -16.97 -18.20
C VAL A 361 -7.51 -16.80 -18.16
N THR A 362 -8.17 -17.55 -17.29
CA THR A 362 -9.63 -17.49 -17.07
C THR A 362 -9.91 -16.88 -15.69
N ILE A 363 -10.81 -15.89 -15.60
CA ILE A 363 -11.06 -15.09 -14.39
C ILE A 363 -12.53 -15.17 -13.97
N ASP A 364 -12.78 -15.48 -12.70
CA ASP A 364 -14.07 -15.32 -12.02
C ASP A 364 -13.97 -14.19 -10.97
N GLU A 365 -14.49 -13.02 -11.35
CA GLU A 365 -14.47 -11.83 -10.50
C GLU A 365 -15.42 -11.91 -9.30
N ALA A 366 -16.48 -12.71 -9.39
CA ALA A 366 -17.52 -12.82 -8.37
C ALA A 366 -17.04 -13.65 -7.19
N HIS A 367 -16.26 -14.71 -7.44
CA HIS A 367 -15.64 -15.56 -6.42
C HIS A 367 -14.18 -15.17 -6.10
N ASP A 368 -13.62 -14.19 -6.81
CA ASP A 368 -12.22 -13.74 -6.69
C ASP A 368 -11.20 -14.85 -6.97
N LEU A 369 -11.47 -15.70 -7.98
CA LEU A 369 -10.62 -16.81 -8.41
C LEU A 369 -10.17 -16.63 -9.86
N ALA A 370 -8.99 -17.15 -10.20
CA ALA A 370 -8.52 -17.25 -11.58
C ALA A 370 -7.69 -18.51 -11.82
N LEU A 371 -7.80 -19.03 -13.04
CA LEU A 371 -7.02 -20.14 -13.58
C LEU A 371 -5.97 -19.60 -14.56
N ILE A 372 -4.74 -20.11 -14.45
CA ILE A 372 -3.64 -19.82 -15.37
C ILE A 372 -3.16 -21.13 -15.98
N HIS A 373 -3.10 -21.22 -17.31
CA HIS A 373 -2.50 -22.36 -18.01
C HIS A 373 -1.11 -22.02 -18.53
N VAL A 374 -0.09 -22.83 -18.19
CA VAL A 374 1.26 -22.74 -18.76
C VAL A 374 1.63 -24.03 -19.48
N ALA A 375 2.36 -23.91 -20.58
CA ALA A 375 2.82 -25.06 -21.38
C ALA A 375 4.07 -25.76 -20.80
N ALA A 376 4.65 -25.21 -19.72
CA ALA A 376 5.81 -25.77 -19.04
C ALA A 376 5.42 -26.89 -18.06
N GLU A 377 6.37 -27.76 -17.72
CA GLU A 377 6.16 -28.72 -16.62
C GLU A 377 6.23 -28.02 -15.26
N LEU A 378 5.27 -28.36 -14.40
CA LEU A 378 5.10 -27.82 -13.06
C LEU A 378 5.30 -28.92 -12.01
N GLY A 379 5.42 -28.53 -10.74
CA GLY A 379 5.34 -29.45 -9.60
C GLY A 379 4.02 -30.21 -9.53
N LYS A 380 3.95 -31.20 -8.63
CA LYS A 380 2.76 -32.07 -8.51
C LYS A 380 1.52 -31.22 -8.15
N PRO A 381 0.36 -31.38 -8.83
CA PRO A 381 -0.89 -30.79 -8.40
C PRO A 381 -1.22 -31.07 -6.92
N LEU A 382 -1.72 -30.05 -6.23
CA LEU A 382 -2.18 -30.18 -4.84
C LEU A 382 -3.60 -30.76 -4.78
N THR A 383 -3.86 -31.63 -3.81
CA THR A 383 -5.16 -32.28 -3.63
C THR A 383 -6.11 -31.41 -2.82
N ILE A 384 -7.36 -31.26 -3.26
CA ILE A 384 -8.36 -30.38 -2.61
C ILE A 384 -9.19 -31.15 -1.58
N SER A 385 -9.36 -30.59 -0.39
CA SER A 385 -10.30 -31.12 0.61
C SER A 385 -11.75 -30.88 0.16
N VAL A 386 -12.41 -31.94 -0.30
CA VAL A 386 -13.84 -31.92 -0.69
C VAL A 386 -14.79 -32.12 0.50
N GLY A 387 -14.25 -32.21 1.72
CA GLY A 387 -15.03 -32.26 2.95
C GLY A 387 -15.47 -30.87 3.42
N LYS A 388 -16.34 -30.81 4.43
CA LYS A 388 -16.62 -29.55 5.13
C LYS A 388 -15.36 -29.11 5.90
N PRO A 389 -14.88 -27.86 5.75
CA PRO A 389 -13.80 -27.33 6.59
C PRO A 389 -14.17 -27.40 8.08
N ARG A 390 -13.18 -27.61 8.95
CA ARG A 390 -13.42 -27.80 10.39
C ARG A 390 -12.97 -26.56 11.17
N LEU A 391 -13.80 -26.14 12.14
CA LEU A 391 -13.46 -25.03 13.02
C LEU A 391 -12.31 -25.44 13.95
N GLY A 392 -11.32 -24.55 14.12
CA GLY A 392 -10.10 -24.82 14.90
C GLY A 392 -9.07 -25.71 14.20
N GLU A 393 -9.25 -26.05 12.92
CA GLU A 393 -8.28 -26.83 12.14
C GLU A 393 -6.98 -26.05 11.94
N ASP A 394 -5.84 -26.69 12.27
CA ASP A 394 -4.50 -26.17 12.03
C ASP A 394 -4.23 -26.01 10.53
N VAL A 395 -3.79 -24.81 10.12
CA VAL A 395 -3.54 -24.48 8.71
C VAL A 395 -2.25 -23.71 8.50
N LEU A 396 -1.66 -23.91 7.32
CA LEU A 396 -0.52 -23.21 6.79
C LEU A 396 -0.95 -22.39 5.57
N ALA A 397 -0.62 -21.09 5.55
CA ALA A 397 -0.73 -20.24 4.38
C ALA A 397 0.64 -20.14 3.72
N LEU A 398 0.73 -20.40 2.41
CA LEU A 398 1.99 -20.38 1.67
C LEU A 398 1.94 -19.38 0.53
N GLY A 399 3.03 -18.63 0.31
CA GLY A 399 3.10 -17.64 -0.77
C GLY A 399 4.44 -16.93 -0.92
N PHE A 400 4.53 -16.04 -1.90
CA PHE A 400 5.71 -15.26 -2.26
C PHE A 400 5.47 -13.76 -2.02
N PRO A 401 5.57 -13.28 -0.76
CA PRO A 401 5.43 -11.87 -0.47
C PRO A 401 6.57 -11.07 -1.12
N LEU A 402 6.23 -9.93 -1.73
CA LEU A 402 7.16 -8.84 -2.11
C LEU A 402 8.48 -9.29 -2.78
N ARG A 403 8.40 -10.06 -3.87
CA ARG A 403 9.56 -10.61 -4.62
C ARG A 403 10.63 -9.59 -5.04
N SER A 404 10.24 -8.34 -5.23
CA SER A 404 11.16 -7.24 -5.61
C SER A 404 12.01 -6.74 -4.44
N ILE A 405 11.81 -7.27 -3.23
CA ILE A 405 12.35 -6.78 -1.95
C ILE A 405 12.85 -7.93 -1.07
N LEU A 406 12.12 -9.05 -1.04
CA LEU A 406 12.47 -10.25 -0.28
C LEU A 406 13.18 -11.29 -1.17
N ALA A 407 13.80 -12.29 -0.54
CA ALA A 407 14.40 -13.41 -1.26
C ALA A 407 13.34 -14.22 -2.04
N ASP A 408 13.77 -14.90 -3.11
CA ASP A 408 12.96 -15.83 -3.94
C ASP A 408 12.40 -17.07 -3.18
N SER A 409 12.48 -17.08 -1.85
CA SER A 409 12.02 -18.16 -0.97
C SER A 409 10.54 -18.07 -0.65
N LEU A 410 9.84 -19.20 -0.76
CA LEU A 410 8.46 -19.39 -0.30
C LEU A 410 8.33 -19.05 1.19
N ASN A 411 7.41 -18.14 1.52
CA ASN A 411 6.99 -17.85 2.89
C ASN A 411 5.91 -18.83 3.34
N VAL A 412 5.91 -19.18 4.64
CA VAL A 412 4.91 -20.05 5.26
C VAL A 412 4.53 -19.47 6.62
N THR A 413 3.24 -19.17 6.80
CA THR A 413 2.69 -18.75 8.09
C THR A 413 1.71 -19.82 8.62
N ARG A 414 1.62 -19.98 9.95
CA ARG A 414 0.70 -20.93 10.60
C ARG A 414 -0.39 -20.17 11.35
N GLY A 415 -1.58 -20.77 11.37
CA GLY A 415 -2.66 -20.40 12.27
C GLY A 415 -3.71 -21.51 12.30
N ASN A 416 -4.96 -21.14 12.58
CA ASN A 416 -6.11 -22.03 12.53
C ASN A 416 -7.27 -21.44 11.70
N VAL A 417 -8.23 -22.28 11.33
CA VAL A 417 -9.55 -21.85 10.86
C VAL A 417 -10.36 -21.30 12.04
N SER A 418 -10.48 -19.99 12.12
CA SER A 418 -11.12 -19.27 13.22
C SER A 418 -12.64 -19.06 13.02
N SER A 419 -13.14 -19.13 11.78
CA SER A 419 -14.57 -19.20 11.46
C SER A 419 -14.80 -19.94 10.13
N LEU A 420 -15.97 -20.57 10.02
CA LEU A 420 -16.44 -21.26 8.80
C LEU A 420 -17.19 -20.34 7.82
N LEU A 421 -17.26 -19.04 8.15
CA LEU A 421 -17.90 -17.97 7.40
C LEU A 421 -16.95 -16.75 7.35
N GLY A 422 -17.07 -15.95 6.29
CA GLY A 422 -16.40 -14.67 6.16
C GLY A 422 -17.12 -13.51 6.87
N LEU A 423 -16.65 -12.30 6.59
CA LEU A 423 -17.28 -11.05 7.02
C LEU A 423 -18.78 -11.02 6.64
N MET A 424 -19.62 -10.45 7.53
CA MET A 424 -21.09 -10.44 7.40
C MET A 424 -21.74 -11.82 7.20
N ASN A 425 -21.11 -12.90 7.68
CA ASN A 425 -21.53 -14.30 7.49
C ASN A 425 -21.45 -14.81 6.03
N ASP A 426 -20.59 -14.22 5.18
CA ASP A 426 -20.44 -14.68 3.79
C ASP A 426 -20.01 -16.17 3.74
N PRO A 427 -20.83 -17.06 3.15
CA PRO A 427 -20.58 -18.51 3.18
C PRO A 427 -19.50 -18.96 2.19
N ARG A 428 -18.88 -18.05 1.42
CA ARG A 428 -17.84 -18.37 0.43
C ARG A 428 -16.42 -18.36 1.00
N TYR A 429 -16.23 -17.81 2.21
CA TYR A 429 -14.92 -17.63 2.86
C TYR A 429 -14.83 -18.37 4.20
N LEU A 430 -13.59 -18.66 4.61
CA LEU A 430 -13.19 -18.98 5.98
C LEU A 430 -12.51 -17.74 6.58
N GLN A 431 -12.65 -17.53 7.88
CA GLN A 431 -11.75 -16.68 8.65
C GLN A 431 -10.59 -17.53 9.18
N ILE A 432 -9.37 -17.01 9.12
CA ILE A 432 -8.16 -17.67 9.61
C ILE A 432 -7.33 -16.72 10.49
N SER A 433 -6.61 -17.30 11.46
CA SER A 433 -5.65 -16.57 12.30
C SER A 433 -4.22 -16.57 11.74
N ALA A 434 -3.95 -17.35 10.68
CA ALA A 434 -2.65 -17.35 10.01
C ALA A 434 -2.36 -15.97 9.41
N PRO A 435 -1.21 -15.32 9.72
CA PRO A 435 -0.87 -14.02 9.15
C PRO A 435 -0.80 -14.03 7.62
N VAL A 436 -1.53 -13.12 6.97
CA VAL A 436 -1.47 -12.88 5.53
C VAL A 436 -0.77 -11.54 5.28
N GLN A 437 -0.14 -11.40 4.11
CA GLN A 437 0.54 -10.19 3.64
C GLN A 437 0.38 -10.06 2.12
N PRO A 438 0.54 -8.85 1.54
CA PRO A 438 0.58 -8.66 0.09
C PRO A 438 1.60 -9.60 -0.59
N GLY A 439 1.13 -10.30 -1.63
CA GLY A 439 1.87 -11.37 -2.31
C GLY A 439 1.49 -12.80 -1.87
N ASN A 440 0.94 -13.01 -0.66
CA ASN A 440 0.35 -14.30 -0.27
C ASN A 440 -1.04 -14.53 -0.91
N SER A 441 -1.68 -13.48 -1.44
CA SER A 441 -2.94 -13.56 -2.20
C SER A 441 -2.83 -14.55 -3.34
N GLY A 442 -3.83 -15.43 -3.48
CA GLY A 442 -3.86 -16.52 -4.45
C GLY A 442 -3.07 -17.77 -4.05
N GLY A 443 -2.29 -17.70 -2.97
CA GLY A 443 -1.56 -18.84 -2.41
C GLY A 443 -2.48 -19.87 -1.75
N PRO A 444 -2.05 -21.14 -1.62
CA PRO A 444 -2.86 -22.17 -1.01
C PRO A 444 -2.89 -22.01 0.52
N LEU A 445 -4.07 -22.21 1.10
CA LEU A 445 -4.25 -22.55 2.50
C LEU A 445 -4.33 -24.07 2.60
N VAL A 446 -3.38 -24.71 3.30
CA VAL A 446 -3.32 -26.17 3.46
C VAL A 446 -3.44 -26.59 4.93
N ASP A 447 -3.93 -27.79 5.17
CA ASP A 447 -3.84 -28.43 6.50
C ASP A 447 -2.53 -29.20 6.68
N LEU A 448 -2.30 -29.74 7.89
CA LEU A 448 -1.10 -30.52 8.22
C LEU A 448 -1.01 -31.90 7.52
N ALA A 449 -1.98 -32.32 6.71
CA ALA A 449 -1.81 -33.45 5.81
C ALA A 449 -1.26 -33.03 4.42
N GLY A 450 -1.22 -31.72 4.14
CA GLY A 450 -0.85 -31.14 2.85
C GLY A 450 -2.04 -30.95 1.90
N ARG A 451 -3.28 -30.97 2.41
CA ARG A 451 -4.50 -30.87 1.59
C ARG A 451 -4.96 -29.42 1.52
N VAL A 452 -5.36 -28.95 0.34
CA VAL A 452 -5.85 -27.58 0.14
C VAL A 452 -7.22 -27.44 0.81
N VAL A 453 -7.31 -26.59 1.82
CA VAL A 453 -8.52 -26.24 2.57
C VAL A 453 -8.99 -24.80 2.31
N GLY A 454 -8.31 -24.07 1.44
CA GLY A 454 -8.77 -22.79 0.88
C GLY A 454 -7.74 -22.10 -0.02
N VAL A 455 -8.10 -20.93 -0.55
CA VAL A 455 -7.19 -20.00 -1.27
C VAL A 455 -7.09 -18.71 -0.47
N VAL A 456 -5.90 -18.34 -0.05
CA VAL A 456 -5.64 -17.10 0.72
C VAL A 456 -6.03 -15.88 -0.12
N THR A 457 -6.76 -14.91 0.45
CA THR A 457 -7.05 -13.64 -0.22
C THR A 457 -6.80 -12.46 0.71
N ALA A 458 -5.90 -11.56 0.30
CA ALA A 458 -5.62 -10.30 0.97
C ALA A 458 -6.68 -9.21 0.66
N LYS A 459 -7.67 -9.51 -0.19
CA LYS A 459 -8.74 -8.55 -0.57
C LYS A 459 -9.73 -8.27 0.58
N LEU A 460 -9.85 -9.19 1.53
CA LEU A 460 -10.84 -9.14 2.61
C LEU A 460 -10.22 -8.82 3.99
N ASP A 461 -8.96 -8.37 4.01
CA ASP A 461 -8.12 -8.15 5.19
C ASP A 461 -8.73 -7.15 6.21
N ALA A 462 -8.18 -7.13 7.42
CA ALA A 462 -8.58 -6.41 8.63
C ALA A 462 -9.13 -4.98 8.43
N VAL A 463 -8.68 -4.26 7.40
CA VAL A 463 -9.19 -2.94 6.99
C VAL A 463 -10.70 -2.96 6.79
N ALA A 464 -11.25 -3.95 6.09
CA ALA A 464 -12.68 -4.04 5.80
C ALA A 464 -13.54 -4.33 7.05
N VAL A 465 -12.92 -4.80 8.13
CA VAL A 465 -13.55 -4.99 9.44
C VAL A 465 -13.42 -3.73 10.28
N ALA A 466 -12.25 -3.10 10.29
CA ALA A 466 -12.01 -1.82 10.96
C ALA A 466 -12.93 -0.70 10.45
N ASP A 467 -13.20 -0.69 9.14
CA ASP A 467 -14.17 0.22 8.50
C ASP A 467 -15.61 0.02 9.00
N ALA A 468 -15.93 -1.13 9.61
CA ALA A 468 -17.24 -1.49 10.13
C ALA A 468 -17.34 -1.50 11.68
N THR A 469 -16.23 -1.71 12.40
CA THR A 469 -16.22 -1.82 13.87
C THR A 469 -15.45 -0.71 14.59
N GLY A 470 -14.55 0.00 13.91
CA GLY A 470 -13.65 1.01 14.50
C GLY A 470 -12.34 0.46 15.09
N ASP A 471 -12.22 -0.86 15.27
CA ASP A 471 -11.01 -1.54 15.77
C ASP A 471 -10.27 -2.24 14.63
N ILE A 472 -8.93 -2.16 14.58
CA ILE A 472 -8.10 -2.98 13.66
C ILE A 472 -7.94 -4.38 14.26
N PRO A 473 -8.62 -5.43 13.74
CA PRO A 473 -8.66 -6.70 14.45
C PRO A 473 -7.37 -7.48 14.22
N GLN A 474 -6.65 -7.74 15.30
CA GLN A 474 -5.43 -8.54 15.26
C GLN A 474 -5.78 -9.99 14.91
N SER A 475 -5.07 -10.57 13.94
CA SER A 475 -5.25 -11.96 13.48
C SER A 475 -6.64 -12.30 12.86
N ILE A 476 -7.28 -11.36 12.16
CA ILE A 476 -8.45 -11.65 11.30
C ILE A 476 -8.04 -11.57 9.82
N ASN A 477 -7.72 -12.74 9.23
CA ASN A 477 -7.45 -12.91 7.81
C ASN A 477 -8.52 -13.82 7.18
N PHE A 478 -8.56 -13.92 5.84
CA PHE A 478 -9.56 -14.74 5.15
C PHE A 478 -9.00 -15.59 4.00
N ALA A 479 -9.70 -16.69 3.71
CA ALA A 479 -9.45 -17.56 2.56
C ALA A 479 -10.75 -17.99 1.90
N ILE A 480 -10.77 -18.10 0.56
CA ILE A 480 -11.88 -18.65 -0.21
C ILE A 480 -11.98 -20.15 0.08
N ARG A 481 -13.21 -20.64 0.34
CA ARG A 481 -13.46 -22.03 0.75
C ARG A 481 -13.23 -23.05 -0.36
N PRO A 482 -12.91 -24.31 0.00
CA PRO A 482 -12.58 -25.34 -0.98
C PRO A 482 -13.82 -25.88 -1.72
N ASP A 483 -15.04 -25.71 -1.17
CA ASP A 483 -16.27 -26.00 -1.90
C ASP A 483 -16.54 -24.97 -3.01
N THR A 484 -16.31 -23.67 -2.76
CA THR A 484 -16.27 -22.61 -3.79
C THR A 484 -15.27 -22.96 -4.89
N VAL A 485 -14.02 -23.24 -4.52
CA VAL A 485 -12.94 -23.61 -5.46
C VAL A 485 -13.29 -24.85 -6.28
N SER A 486 -13.79 -25.91 -5.64
CA SER A 486 -14.15 -27.15 -6.33
C SER A 486 -15.31 -26.96 -7.32
N THR A 487 -16.17 -25.95 -7.10
CA THR A 487 -17.29 -25.63 -7.99
C THR A 487 -16.80 -24.86 -9.21
N PHE A 488 -16.04 -23.78 -8.99
CA PHE A 488 -15.33 -23.06 -10.05
C PHE A 488 -14.51 -24.00 -10.97
N LEU A 489 -13.76 -24.95 -10.41
CA LEU A 489 -13.02 -25.94 -11.19
C LEU A 489 -13.92 -26.88 -12.00
N ARG A 490 -15.07 -27.31 -11.48
CA ARG A 490 -16.05 -28.12 -12.22
C ARG A 490 -16.69 -27.33 -13.36
N ASP A 491 -17.07 -26.09 -13.11
CA ASP A 491 -17.75 -25.24 -14.09
C ASP A 491 -16.80 -24.89 -15.26
N HIS A 492 -15.52 -24.70 -14.98
CA HIS A 492 -14.45 -24.57 -15.98
C HIS A 492 -13.86 -25.91 -16.46
N HIS A 493 -14.50 -27.04 -16.14
CA HIS A 493 -14.17 -28.39 -16.63
C HIS A 493 -12.72 -28.87 -16.33
N ILE A 494 -12.09 -28.31 -15.30
CA ILE A 494 -10.73 -28.68 -14.85
C ILE A 494 -10.79 -29.91 -13.94
N ALA A 495 -10.14 -30.99 -14.36
CA ALA A 495 -10.01 -32.21 -13.56
C ALA A 495 -8.95 -32.04 -12.46
N PHE A 496 -9.37 -32.04 -11.19
CA PHE A 496 -8.51 -31.91 -10.01
C PHE A 496 -8.52 -33.19 -9.13
N GLU A 497 -7.47 -33.40 -8.33
CA GLU A 497 -7.41 -34.51 -7.37
C GLU A 497 -8.14 -34.15 -6.06
N ALA A 498 -9.14 -34.94 -5.67
CA ALA A 498 -9.76 -34.85 -4.35
C ALA A 498 -8.86 -35.52 -3.30
N ALA A 499 -8.64 -34.85 -2.17
CA ALA A 499 -7.77 -35.32 -1.11
C ALA A 499 -8.40 -36.43 -0.26
N ASP A 500 -7.58 -37.35 0.26
CA ASP A 500 -8.05 -38.36 1.22
C ASP A 500 -8.47 -37.70 2.55
N PRO A 501 -9.74 -37.82 2.98
CA PRO A 501 -10.18 -37.31 4.28
C PRO A 501 -9.44 -37.96 5.47
N LYS A 502 -8.82 -39.13 5.28
CA LYS A 502 -8.08 -39.90 6.30
C LYS A 502 -6.55 -39.77 6.22
N ALA A 503 -6.02 -38.93 5.32
CA ALA A 503 -4.59 -38.66 5.26
C ALA A 503 -4.03 -38.23 6.63
N ALA A 504 -2.85 -38.75 6.98
CA ALA A 504 -2.21 -38.45 8.26
C ALA A 504 -1.79 -36.97 8.34
N LEU A 505 -2.02 -36.35 9.51
CA LEU A 505 -1.45 -35.05 9.84
C LEU A 505 0.01 -35.24 10.25
N GLU A 506 0.89 -34.38 9.75
CA GLU A 506 2.34 -34.46 9.97
C GLU A 506 2.88 -33.18 10.64
N SER A 507 4.20 -33.04 10.76
CA SER A 507 4.80 -31.81 11.29
C SER A 507 4.67 -30.65 10.29
N VAL A 508 4.80 -29.42 10.78
CA VAL A 508 4.76 -28.21 9.93
C VAL A 508 5.84 -28.25 8.82
N PRO A 509 7.12 -28.61 9.10
CA PRO A 509 8.11 -28.87 8.05
C PRO A 509 7.71 -29.91 7.01
N ASP A 510 7.14 -31.05 7.43
CA ASP A 510 6.80 -32.16 6.51
C ASP A 510 5.61 -31.79 5.61
N ALA A 511 4.55 -31.22 6.20
CA ALA A 511 3.39 -30.69 5.49
C ALA A 511 3.81 -29.59 4.49
N THR A 512 4.75 -28.73 4.86
CA THR A 512 5.35 -27.74 3.96
C THR A 512 6.14 -28.42 2.83
N ALA A 513 6.97 -29.41 3.15
CA ALA A 513 7.82 -30.10 2.19
C ALA A 513 7.02 -30.84 1.10
N LYS A 514 5.82 -31.34 1.43
CA LYS A 514 4.87 -31.93 0.47
C LYS A 514 4.35 -30.96 -0.59
N VAL A 515 4.13 -29.69 -0.22
CA VAL A 515 3.34 -28.75 -1.03
C VAL A 515 4.17 -27.63 -1.67
N LYS A 516 5.33 -27.29 -1.09
CA LYS A 516 6.17 -26.14 -1.49
C LYS A 516 6.48 -26.09 -2.99
N ASP A 517 6.78 -27.24 -3.60
CA ASP A 517 7.24 -27.33 -4.99
C ASP A 517 6.08 -27.20 -6.01
N ALA A 518 4.84 -27.09 -5.51
CA ALA A 518 3.64 -26.78 -6.28
C ALA A 518 3.14 -25.34 -6.09
N VAL A 519 3.78 -24.53 -5.24
CA VAL A 519 3.44 -23.11 -5.06
C VAL A 519 4.38 -22.27 -5.90
N TYR A 520 3.84 -21.34 -6.66
CA TYR A 520 4.59 -20.45 -7.55
C TYR A 520 4.17 -19.00 -7.34
N PRO A 521 5.09 -18.03 -7.52
CA PRO A 521 4.71 -16.65 -7.71
C PRO A 521 3.98 -16.46 -9.04
N VAL A 522 3.05 -15.52 -9.05
CA VAL A 522 2.27 -15.08 -10.22
C VAL A 522 2.53 -13.59 -10.43
N VAL A 523 2.84 -13.20 -11.66
CA VAL A 523 3.48 -11.92 -12.00
C VAL A 523 2.77 -11.29 -13.20
N CYS A 524 2.32 -10.05 -13.07
CA CYS A 524 1.53 -9.32 -14.06
C CYS A 524 2.43 -8.49 -14.99
N VAL A 525 2.58 -8.91 -16.25
CA VAL A 525 3.56 -8.35 -17.21
C VAL A 525 2.88 -7.55 -18.32
N ASP A 526 3.49 -6.43 -18.72
CA ASP A 526 2.94 -5.43 -19.65
C ASP A 526 3.13 -5.69 -21.17
#